data_AF-A0AA38VQZ1-F1
#
_entry.id   AF-A0AA38VQZ1-F1
#
_cell.length_a   1.000
_cell.length_b   1.000
_cell.length_c   1.000
_cell.angle_alpha   90.00
_cell.angle_beta   90.00
_cell.angle_gamma   90.00
#
_symmetry.space_group_name_H-M   'P 1'
#
loop_
_entity.id
_entity.type
_entity.pdbx_description
1 polymer ?
#
loop_
_entity_poly.entity_id
_entity_poly.type
_entity_poly.pdbx_seq_one_letter_code
_entity_poly.pdbx_strand_id
1 'polypeptide(L)'
;MFPVNRQQYRELHELGDEDQVPSVEVWSNFYEIQEELDKQDEMCFVRTVAQFFLHEITLEDYFDRLIGHLEAGSARHTFDKAKSTKLENLLKVDLISGAFKSLMLNRSFRRLQTIVTHDLSSDSAKFKGLCVLTYGIKDVEDLRREAAAANAALESLPPRWVDILAVIAYARRHVAVLQHLVTYPAPSTKSTFDLLGQLITSSRQHPSMDFQHSSDSAENKLIEIRIWTTLLQASGWIHYPMTNSSESLYYGLPLLMGFQREPELRASSEVEKLCAVFSGIGFVLSVNVISIFLSIKDGSSWHFQEGIVPCSLAQATMLFSYFPLSVVAANNANGRLGRGDSATLTLPVTLWDEENPDRLVVMRMLLEQGCDPNDKIFNGGWTQHMTAGQRDTALHLAAERGDGPMVDLLLEFGARGDLTGSGGVGDTPAARARAHRHPRIAARIEG
;
A
#
# COMPACT_ATOMS: atom_id res chain seq x y z
N MET A 1 36.95 22.96 10.63
CA MET A 1 37.40 21.76 11.36
C MET A 1 36.98 21.92 12.82
N PHE A 2 35.75 21.51 13.13
CA PHE A 2 35.20 21.44 14.49
C PHE A 2 34.48 20.09 14.57
N PRO A 3 34.88 19.19 15.48
CA PRO A 3 34.17 17.93 15.67
C PRO A 3 32.91 18.25 16.49
N VAL A 4 31.75 18.25 15.85
CA VAL A 4 30.49 18.37 16.61
C VAL A 4 30.22 17.04 17.31
N ASN A 5 30.02 17.21 18.60
CA ASN A 5 30.07 16.26 19.68
C ASN A 5 28.83 15.33 19.66
N ARG A 6 29.05 14.00 19.66
CA ARG A 6 28.00 12.96 19.83
C ARG A 6 27.12 13.16 21.08
N GLN A 7 27.53 14.03 21.99
CA GLN A 7 26.87 14.30 23.26
C GLN A 7 25.62 15.20 23.14
N GLN A 8 25.54 16.10 22.15
CA GLN A 8 24.32 16.89 21.89
C GLN A 8 23.13 16.03 21.43
N TYR A 9 23.40 14.82 20.92
CA TYR A 9 22.36 13.86 20.54
C TYR A 9 21.74 13.14 21.76
N ARG A 10 22.45 13.07 22.91
CA ARG A 10 21.88 12.53 24.15
C ARG A 10 20.98 13.54 24.87
N GLU A 11 21.26 14.83 24.74
CA GLU A 11 20.50 15.88 25.44
C GLU A 11 19.16 16.19 24.77
N LEU A 12 19.01 15.95 23.46
CA LEU A 12 17.71 15.98 22.77
C LEU A 12 16.78 14.80 23.15
N HIS A 13 17.33 13.76 23.78
CA HIS A 13 16.58 12.58 24.24
C HIS A 13 15.97 12.72 25.65
N GLU A 14 16.32 13.77 26.42
CA GLU A 14 15.83 13.95 27.80
C GLU A 14 14.78 15.05 27.96
N LEU A 15 14.40 15.77 26.89
CA LEU A 15 13.51 16.95 26.97
C LEU A 15 12.37 17.03 25.94
N GLY A 16 12.03 15.94 25.24
CA GLY A 16 10.90 15.89 24.30
C GLY A 16 10.13 14.58 24.41
N ASP A 17 8.79 14.65 24.29
CA ASP A 17 7.86 13.52 24.29
C ASP A 17 8.39 12.30 23.51
N GLU A 18 8.31 11.11 24.11
CA GLU A 18 8.93 9.84 23.70
C GLU A 18 8.47 9.25 22.33
N ASP A 19 7.73 9.97 21.48
CA ASP A 19 7.04 9.39 20.32
C ASP A 19 7.57 9.79 18.92
N GLN A 20 8.75 10.40 18.80
CA GLN A 20 9.19 10.99 17.52
C GLN A 20 10.65 10.69 17.15
N VAL A 21 10.93 9.45 16.74
CA VAL A 21 12.18 9.09 16.05
C VAL A 21 11.83 8.27 14.79
N PRO A 22 12.43 8.57 13.62
CA PRO A 22 12.25 7.77 12.40
C PRO A 22 12.55 6.29 12.65
N SER A 23 11.91 5.39 11.90
CA SER A 23 12.01 3.95 12.16
C SER A 23 13.47 3.47 12.21
N VAL A 24 13.76 2.57 13.15
CA VAL A 24 15.09 2.01 13.43
C VAL A 24 15.81 1.47 12.17
N GLU A 25 15.06 1.07 11.14
CA GLU A 25 15.61 0.63 9.84
C GLU A 25 16.26 1.78 9.05
N VAL A 26 15.64 2.96 8.99
CA VAL A 26 16.22 4.13 8.29
C VAL A 26 17.56 4.49 8.92
N TRP A 27 17.62 4.52 10.25
CA TRP A 27 18.85 4.80 11.01
C TRP A 27 19.92 3.72 10.90
N SER A 28 19.54 2.45 10.82
CA SER A 28 20.49 1.37 10.56
C SER A 28 21.18 1.51 9.20
N ASN A 29 20.46 2.05 8.21
CA ASN A 29 21.02 2.37 6.90
C ASN A 29 21.91 3.63 6.93
N PHE A 30 21.70 4.56 7.88
CA PHE A 30 22.55 5.74 8.05
C PHE A 30 24.00 5.39 8.46
N TYR A 31 24.23 4.26 9.14
CA TYR A 31 25.58 3.78 9.41
C TYR A 31 26.28 3.31 8.13
N GLU A 32 25.55 2.67 7.21
CA GLU A 32 26.09 2.19 5.94
C GLU A 32 26.43 3.31 4.95
N ILE A 33 25.82 4.50 5.09
CA ILE A 33 26.12 5.67 4.26
C ILE A 33 27.19 6.57 4.86
N GLN A 34 27.71 6.26 6.04
CA GLN A 34 28.68 7.09 6.74
C GLN A 34 30.00 7.21 5.94
N GLU A 35 30.44 6.10 5.33
CA GLU A 35 31.58 6.10 4.39
C GLU A 35 31.33 6.96 3.14
N GLU A 36 30.07 7.22 2.79
CA GLU A 36 29.69 8.04 1.63
C GLU A 36 29.62 9.53 1.96
N LEU A 37 29.19 9.89 3.18
CA LEU A 37 29.23 11.27 3.66
C LEU A 37 30.68 11.79 3.74
N ASP A 38 31.65 10.89 3.97
CA ASP A 38 33.08 11.21 4.10
C ASP A 38 33.74 11.62 2.77
N LYS A 39 33.20 11.20 1.60
CA LYS A 39 33.74 11.56 0.27
C LYS A 39 33.23 12.92 -0.18
N GLN A 40 33.81 14.01 0.31
CA GLN A 40 33.29 15.38 0.14
C GLN A 40 33.21 15.89 -1.31
N ASP A 41 33.87 15.23 -2.26
CA ASP A 41 33.94 15.59 -3.67
C ASP A 41 32.83 14.95 -4.54
N GLU A 42 32.07 13.99 -3.99
CA GLU A 42 30.94 13.38 -4.68
C GLU A 42 29.59 13.89 -4.16
N MET A 43 28.79 14.47 -5.07
CA MET A 43 27.39 14.86 -4.85
C MET A 43 26.49 13.89 -5.60
N CYS A 44 25.80 13.00 -4.88
CA CYS A 44 24.84 12.05 -5.45
C CYS A 44 23.46 12.19 -4.80
N PHE A 45 22.44 11.53 -5.37
CA PHE A 45 21.08 11.56 -4.81
C PHE A 45 21.07 11.09 -3.36
N VAL A 46 21.72 9.97 -3.04
CA VAL A 46 21.72 9.38 -1.69
C VAL A 46 22.26 10.36 -0.65
N ARG A 47 23.38 11.02 -0.97
CA ARG A 47 23.96 12.04 -0.10
C ARG A 47 23.01 13.22 0.08
N THR A 48 22.45 13.73 -1.02
CA THR A 48 21.54 14.87 -0.99
C THR A 48 20.33 14.59 -0.08
N VAL A 49 19.77 13.38 -0.17
CA VAL A 49 18.70 12.89 0.72
C VAL A 49 19.14 12.82 2.17
N ALA A 50 20.29 12.21 2.44
CA ALA A 50 20.81 12.06 3.80
C ALA A 50 21.05 13.42 4.46
N GLN A 51 21.65 14.37 3.75
CA GLN A 51 21.91 15.72 4.27
C GLN A 51 20.63 16.50 4.54
N PHE A 52 19.60 16.32 3.72
CA PHE A 52 18.30 16.94 3.95
C PHE A 52 17.61 16.35 5.19
N PHE A 53 17.59 15.02 5.35
CA PHE A 53 17.03 14.37 6.53
C PHE A 53 17.80 14.67 7.82
N LEU A 54 19.11 14.90 7.73
CA LEU A 54 19.95 15.33 8.85
C LEU A 54 19.88 16.85 9.11
N HIS A 55 19.04 17.58 8.36
CA HIS A 55 18.90 19.04 8.44
C HIS A 55 20.21 19.82 8.21
N GLU A 56 21.16 19.24 7.49
CA GLU A 56 22.41 19.90 7.11
C GLU A 56 22.22 20.91 5.96
N ILE A 57 21.13 20.77 5.20
CA ILE A 57 20.80 21.61 4.05
C ILE A 57 19.32 22.02 4.10
N THR A 58 19.00 23.17 3.50
CA THR A 58 17.62 23.65 3.39
C THR A 58 16.82 22.88 2.33
N LEU A 59 15.50 23.07 2.27
CA LEU A 59 14.65 22.50 1.23
C LEU A 59 15.03 23.06 -0.15
N GLU A 60 15.34 24.35 -0.21
CA GLU A 60 15.82 25.04 -1.40
C GLU A 60 17.15 24.44 -1.87
N ASP A 61 18.12 24.24 -0.96
CA ASP A 61 19.40 23.60 -1.27
C ASP A 61 19.21 22.16 -1.77
N TYR A 62 18.28 21.43 -1.17
CA TYR A 62 17.93 20.07 -1.58
C TYR A 62 17.41 20.05 -3.03
N PHE A 63 16.43 20.89 -3.37
CA PHE A 63 15.93 20.96 -4.75
C PHE A 63 16.96 21.53 -5.74
N ASP A 64 17.78 22.49 -5.32
CA ASP A 64 18.90 23.00 -6.14
C ASP A 64 19.84 21.86 -6.53
N ARG A 65 20.17 20.97 -5.59
CA ARG A 65 21.03 19.80 -5.84
C ARG A 65 20.36 18.77 -6.75
N LEU A 66 19.08 18.45 -6.52
CA LEU A 66 18.33 17.52 -7.38
C LEU A 66 18.17 18.03 -8.82
N ILE A 67 17.87 19.32 -8.99
CA ILE A 67 17.75 19.97 -10.30
C ILE A 67 19.12 20.06 -10.98
N GLY A 68 20.18 20.36 -10.22
CA GLY A 68 21.56 20.33 -10.72
C GLY A 68 21.92 18.97 -11.34
N HIS A 69 21.45 17.85 -10.76
CA HIS A 69 21.60 16.53 -11.37
C HIS A 69 20.90 16.41 -12.73
N LEU A 70 19.67 16.95 -12.87
CA LEU A 70 18.93 16.96 -14.15
C LEU A 70 19.63 17.80 -15.23
N GLU A 71 20.25 18.92 -14.85
CA GLU A 71 20.95 19.85 -15.75
C GLU A 71 22.30 19.31 -16.22
N ALA A 72 23.15 18.86 -15.29
CA ALA A 72 24.49 18.35 -15.60
C ALA A 72 24.42 17.10 -16.50
N GLY A 73 23.31 16.36 -16.41
CA GLY A 73 22.95 15.23 -17.26
C GLY A 73 23.98 14.10 -17.36
N SER A 74 25.00 14.11 -16.50
CA SER A 74 25.84 12.98 -16.09
C SER A 74 27.08 13.48 -15.35
N ALA A 75 27.12 13.30 -14.03
CA ALA A 75 28.04 12.30 -13.51
C ALA A 75 27.14 11.23 -12.92
N ARG A 76 27.09 10.05 -13.54
CA ARG A 76 26.52 8.89 -12.84
C ARG A 76 27.53 8.58 -11.77
N HIS A 77 27.26 9.02 -10.55
CA HIS A 77 28.14 8.73 -9.43
C HIS A 77 28.12 7.22 -9.17
N THR A 78 29.20 6.72 -8.57
CA THR A 78 29.34 5.30 -8.23
C THR A 78 28.11 4.79 -7.45
N PHE A 79 27.49 5.69 -6.69
CA PHE A 79 26.36 5.45 -5.80
C PHE A 79 24.98 5.66 -6.44
N ASP A 80 24.89 6.29 -7.62
CA ASP A 80 23.63 6.37 -8.36
C ASP A 80 23.19 4.99 -8.89
N LYS A 81 24.14 4.05 -9.01
CA LYS A 81 23.94 2.64 -9.40
C LYS A 81 24.22 1.68 -8.25
N ALA A 82 23.94 2.08 -7.01
CA ALA A 82 24.28 1.28 -5.84
C ALA A 82 23.99 -0.21 -6.04
N LYS A 83 25.04 -1.04 -5.94
CA LYS A 83 24.90 -2.50 -6.01
C LYS A 83 24.31 -3.08 -4.72
N SER A 84 24.26 -2.27 -3.66
CA SER A 84 23.61 -2.61 -2.40
C SER A 84 22.12 -2.34 -2.52
N THR A 85 21.32 -3.39 -2.34
CA THR A 85 19.86 -3.31 -2.22
C THR A 85 19.43 -2.34 -1.12
N LYS A 86 20.27 -2.10 -0.09
CA LYS A 86 19.97 -1.20 1.02
C LYS A 86 20.09 0.28 0.68
N LEU A 87 21.05 0.68 -0.16
CA LEU A 87 21.19 2.07 -0.61
C LEU A 87 20.11 2.44 -1.65
N GLU A 88 19.73 1.46 -2.46
CA GLU A 88 18.57 1.56 -3.34
C GLU A 88 17.30 1.81 -2.52
N ASN A 89 17.16 1.17 -1.35
CA ASN A 89 16.04 1.38 -0.44
C ASN A 89 15.94 2.83 0.08
N LEU A 90 17.06 3.54 0.29
CA LEU A 90 17.04 4.96 0.71
C LEU A 90 16.42 5.89 -0.35
N LEU A 91 16.80 5.71 -1.62
CA LEU A 91 16.20 6.47 -2.74
C LEU A 91 14.76 6.06 -3.03
N LYS A 92 14.43 4.82 -2.70
CA LYS A 92 13.08 4.25 -2.78
C LYS A 92 12.17 4.79 -1.68
N VAL A 93 12.72 5.09 -0.50
CA VAL A 93 12.02 5.75 0.61
C VAL A 93 11.78 7.24 0.31
N ASP A 94 12.78 7.94 -0.24
CA ASP A 94 12.57 9.31 -0.71
C ASP A 94 12.03 9.34 -2.15
N LEU A 95 10.70 9.22 -2.26
CA LEU A 95 9.97 9.25 -3.53
C LEU A 95 10.32 10.46 -4.41
N ILE A 96 10.68 11.60 -3.81
CA ILE A 96 11.03 12.82 -4.56
C ILE A 96 12.37 12.62 -5.27
N SER A 97 13.43 12.22 -4.55
CA SER A 97 14.72 11.91 -5.21
C SER A 97 14.60 10.76 -6.20
N GLY A 98 13.82 9.73 -5.86
CA GLY A 98 13.51 8.63 -6.77
C GLY A 98 12.86 9.10 -8.08
N ALA A 99 11.98 10.11 -8.00
CA ALA A 99 11.32 10.71 -9.15
C ALA A 99 12.30 11.41 -10.09
N PHE A 100 13.15 12.27 -9.53
CA PHE A 100 14.18 12.97 -10.28
C PHE A 100 15.15 11.99 -10.96
N LYS A 101 15.59 10.95 -10.23
CA LYS A 101 16.42 9.87 -10.79
C LYS A 101 15.72 9.13 -11.92
N SER A 102 14.45 8.78 -11.74
CA SER A 102 13.64 8.07 -12.74
C SER A 102 13.53 8.86 -14.05
N LEU A 103 13.32 10.17 -13.96
CA LEU A 103 13.27 11.06 -15.12
C LEU A 103 14.62 11.13 -15.86
N MET A 104 15.75 11.17 -15.13
CA MET A 104 17.09 11.13 -15.73
C MET A 104 17.39 9.83 -16.49
N LEU A 105 16.82 8.71 -16.05
CA LEU A 105 17.02 7.41 -16.69
C LEU A 105 16.17 7.25 -17.96
N ASN A 106 15.20 8.13 -18.18
CA ASN A 106 14.42 8.13 -19.41
C ASN A 106 15.25 8.62 -20.60
N ARG A 107 15.45 7.75 -21.60
CA ARG A 107 16.24 8.04 -22.80
C ARG A 107 15.69 9.19 -23.65
N SER A 108 14.41 9.51 -23.54
CA SER A 108 13.79 10.63 -24.24
C SER A 108 13.89 11.95 -23.46
N PHE A 109 14.48 11.94 -22.27
CA PHE A 109 14.60 13.14 -21.45
C PHE A 109 15.57 14.13 -22.08
N ARG A 110 15.04 15.31 -22.46
CA ARG A 110 15.85 16.48 -22.78
C ARG A 110 16.18 17.21 -21.49
N ARG A 111 17.47 17.44 -21.25
CA ARG A 111 17.98 18.23 -20.12
C ARG A 111 17.22 19.55 -20.01
N LEU A 112 17.01 20.03 -18.78
CA LEU A 112 16.62 21.42 -18.56
C LEU A 112 17.75 22.26 -19.17
N GLN A 113 17.44 22.99 -20.25
CA GLN A 113 18.49 23.71 -20.98
C GLN A 113 19.02 24.82 -20.09
N THR A 114 20.30 24.74 -19.70
CA THR A 114 21.06 25.91 -19.30
C THR A 114 21.29 26.72 -20.57
N ILE A 115 20.36 27.60 -20.94
CA ILE A 115 20.66 28.62 -21.95
C ILE A 115 21.76 29.48 -21.34
N VAL A 116 22.97 29.37 -21.86
CA VAL A 116 24.19 30.09 -21.44
C VAL A 116 24.11 31.57 -21.84
N THR A 117 23.00 32.23 -21.53
CA THR A 117 22.86 33.68 -21.68
C THR A 117 22.22 34.23 -20.42
N HIS A 118 23.06 34.68 -19.48
CA HIS A 118 22.89 35.74 -18.44
C HIS A 118 21.51 36.08 -17.84
N ASP A 119 20.49 35.25 -18.01
CA ASP A 119 19.13 35.46 -17.53
C ASP A 119 18.79 34.29 -16.62
N LEU A 120 19.12 34.46 -15.34
CA LEU A 120 18.78 33.56 -14.24
C LEU A 120 17.25 33.46 -14.02
N SER A 121 16.41 34.05 -14.88
CA SER A 121 14.98 33.75 -15.00
C SER A 121 14.69 32.41 -15.72
N SER A 122 15.66 31.51 -15.71
CA SER A 122 15.69 30.23 -16.40
C SER A 122 14.56 29.30 -15.95
N ASP A 123 14.11 28.45 -16.86
CA ASP A 123 13.10 27.42 -16.61
C ASP A 123 13.42 26.56 -15.37
N SER A 124 14.69 26.36 -15.03
CA SER A 124 15.12 25.66 -13.82
C SER A 124 14.81 26.41 -12.52
N ALA A 125 15.02 27.73 -12.49
CA ALA A 125 14.66 28.55 -11.33
C ALA A 125 13.14 28.56 -11.10
N LYS A 126 12.37 28.65 -12.19
CA LYS A 126 10.89 28.52 -12.15
C LYS A 126 10.47 27.14 -11.65
N PHE A 127 11.05 26.08 -12.21
CA PHE A 127 10.74 24.71 -11.81
C PHE A 127 11.11 24.44 -10.35
N LYS A 128 12.23 24.96 -9.86
CA LYS A 128 12.61 24.92 -8.45
C LYS A 128 11.56 25.61 -7.58
N GLY A 129 11.18 26.83 -7.94
CA GLY A 129 10.15 27.58 -7.24
C GLY A 129 8.86 26.76 -7.12
N LEU A 130 8.42 26.15 -8.23
CA LEU A 130 7.26 25.26 -8.22
C LEU A 130 7.44 24.02 -7.33
N CYS A 131 8.63 23.39 -7.31
CA CYS A 131 8.90 22.24 -6.45
C CYS A 131 8.80 22.63 -4.97
N VAL A 132 9.40 23.75 -4.57
CA VAL A 132 9.34 24.28 -3.20
C VAL A 132 7.90 24.64 -2.82
N LEU A 133 7.18 25.36 -3.70
CA LEU A 133 5.77 25.72 -3.48
C LEU A 133 4.89 24.47 -3.35
N THR A 134 5.04 23.49 -4.25
CA THR A 134 4.26 22.24 -4.21
C THR A 134 4.58 21.40 -2.97
N TYR A 135 5.82 21.48 -2.46
CA TYR A 135 6.22 20.81 -1.23
C TYR A 135 5.58 21.44 0.01
N GLY A 136 5.41 22.77 0.04
CA GLY A 136 4.91 23.50 1.21
C GLY A 136 3.42 23.84 1.22
N ILE A 137 2.79 23.99 0.05
CA ILE A 137 1.40 24.47 -0.08
C ILE A 137 0.44 23.30 -0.28
N LYS A 138 -0.53 23.20 0.64
CA LYS A 138 -1.55 22.14 0.66
C LYS A 138 -2.83 22.49 -0.11
N ASP A 139 -3.12 23.77 -0.28
CA ASP A 139 -4.33 24.28 -0.92
C ASP A 139 -4.07 24.58 -2.40
N VAL A 140 -5.02 24.20 -3.25
CA VAL A 140 -4.87 24.31 -4.72
C VAL A 140 -4.90 25.76 -5.17
N GLU A 141 -5.75 26.59 -4.57
CA GLU A 141 -5.92 27.99 -4.96
C GLU A 141 -4.74 28.84 -4.49
N ASP A 142 -4.21 28.55 -3.30
CA ASP A 142 -2.96 29.14 -2.84
C ASP A 142 -1.80 28.75 -3.76
N LEU A 143 -1.67 27.47 -4.14
CA LEU A 143 -0.61 27.02 -5.04
C LEU A 143 -0.71 27.71 -6.40
N ARG A 144 -1.94 27.82 -6.96
CA ARG A 144 -2.19 28.53 -8.23
C ARG A 144 -1.80 29.99 -8.14
N ARG A 145 -2.17 30.68 -7.07
CA ARG A 145 -1.86 32.10 -6.86
C ARG A 145 -0.35 32.33 -6.80
N GLU A 146 0.37 31.52 -6.01
CA GLU A 146 1.83 31.64 -5.87
C GLU A 146 2.56 31.22 -7.15
N ALA A 147 2.10 30.17 -7.83
CA ALA A 147 2.64 29.74 -9.12
C ALA A 147 2.44 30.80 -10.21
N ALA A 148 1.27 31.46 -10.24
CA ALA A 148 1.01 32.58 -11.14
C ALA A 148 1.90 33.79 -10.84
N ALA A 149 2.12 34.11 -9.55
CA ALA A 149 3.04 35.16 -9.13
C ALA A 149 4.50 34.88 -9.57
N ALA A 150 4.87 33.60 -9.65
CA ALA A 150 6.16 33.13 -10.18
C ALA A 150 6.18 33.00 -11.73
N ASN A 151 5.15 33.46 -12.44
CA ASN A 151 5.00 33.33 -13.89
C ASN A 151 5.07 31.87 -14.39
N ALA A 152 4.43 30.97 -13.65
CA ALA A 152 4.47 29.53 -13.86
C ALA A 152 3.09 28.89 -13.67
N ALA A 153 2.09 29.36 -14.43
CA ALA A 153 0.71 28.86 -14.34
C ALA A 153 0.65 27.33 -14.49
N LEU A 154 -0.06 26.65 -13.57
CA LEU A 154 -0.09 25.19 -13.48
C LEU A 154 -0.64 24.53 -14.75
N GLU A 155 -1.60 25.19 -15.40
CA GLU A 155 -2.30 24.71 -16.59
C GLU A 155 -1.44 24.76 -17.87
N SER A 156 -0.33 25.51 -17.86
CA SER A 156 0.58 25.62 -19.00
C SER A 156 1.90 24.84 -18.81
N LEU A 157 2.02 24.09 -17.70
CA LEU A 157 3.24 23.36 -17.40
C LEU A 157 3.49 22.21 -18.37
N PRO A 158 4.76 21.94 -18.73
CA PRO A 158 5.11 20.74 -19.48
C PRO A 158 4.71 19.47 -18.73
N PRO A 159 4.21 18.41 -19.39
CA PRO A 159 3.80 17.16 -18.74
C PRO A 159 4.85 16.56 -17.78
N ARG A 160 6.13 16.66 -18.14
CA ARG A 160 7.27 16.21 -17.31
C ARG A 160 7.44 16.96 -15.99
N TRP A 161 7.05 18.24 -15.93
CA TRP A 161 7.07 19.00 -14.69
C TRP A 161 5.93 18.55 -13.81
N VAL A 162 4.74 18.43 -14.41
CA VAL A 162 3.56 17.96 -13.68
C VAL A 162 3.78 16.56 -13.10
N ASP A 163 4.47 15.68 -13.82
CA ASP A 163 4.85 14.35 -13.33
C ASP A 163 5.67 14.40 -12.02
N ILE A 164 6.70 15.24 -11.95
CA ILE A 164 7.50 15.42 -10.72
C ILE A 164 6.70 16.13 -9.62
N LEU A 165 5.96 17.19 -9.96
CA LEU A 165 5.13 17.91 -8.99
C LEU A 165 4.04 16.99 -8.40
N ALA A 166 3.47 16.09 -9.21
CA ALA A 166 2.52 15.08 -8.75
C ALA A 166 3.18 14.11 -7.77
N VAL A 167 4.42 13.67 -8.00
CA VAL A 167 5.13 12.83 -7.01
C VAL A 167 5.47 13.61 -5.74
N ILE A 168 5.81 14.90 -5.81
CA ILE A 168 5.99 15.75 -4.62
C ILE A 168 4.68 15.84 -3.84
N ALA A 169 3.58 16.21 -4.51
CA ALA A 169 2.25 16.26 -3.91
C ALA A 169 1.83 14.91 -3.33
N TYR A 170 2.19 13.81 -4.00
CA TYR A 170 1.96 12.46 -3.51
C TYR A 170 2.75 12.16 -2.23
N ALA A 171 4.07 12.43 -2.23
CA ALA A 171 4.97 12.17 -1.10
C ALA A 171 4.59 13.00 0.14
N ARG A 172 4.15 14.24 -0.05
CA ARG A 172 3.63 15.13 1.01
C ARG A 172 2.19 14.83 1.41
N ARG A 173 1.52 13.93 0.71
CA ARG A 173 0.08 13.66 0.79
C ARG A 173 -0.80 14.90 0.58
N HIS A 174 -0.43 15.83 -0.29
CA HIS A 174 -1.30 16.95 -0.71
C HIS A 174 -2.42 16.43 -1.62
N VAL A 175 -3.44 15.76 -1.07
CA VAL A 175 -4.42 15.03 -1.89
C VAL A 175 -5.19 15.93 -2.86
N ALA A 176 -5.56 17.16 -2.46
CA ALA A 176 -6.25 18.10 -3.34
C ALA A 176 -5.34 18.62 -4.47
N VAL A 177 -4.09 18.96 -4.15
CA VAL A 177 -3.08 19.38 -5.14
C VAL A 177 -2.78 18.24 -6.10
N LEU A 178 -2.59 17.02 -5.60
CA LEU A 178 -2.36 15.85 -6.43
C LEU A 178 -3.55 15.62 -7.37
N GLN A 179 -4.78 15.64 -6.86
CA GLN A 179 -5.98 15.51 -7.68
C GLN A 179 -6.02 16.57 -8.79
N HIS A 180 -5.71 17.82 -8.46
CA HIS A 180 -5.61 18.89 -9.44
C HIS A 180 -4.55 18.59 -10.52
N LEU A 181 -3.33 18.24 -10.11
CA LEU A 181 -2.22 17.99 -11.04
C LEU A 181 -2.48 16.82 -11.99
N VAL A 182 -3.19 15.76 -11.56
CA VAL A 182 -3.45 14.58 -12.41
C VAL A 182 -4.66 14.75 -13.34
N THR A 183 -5.52 15.75 -13.10
CA THR A 183 -6.76 15.96 -13.87
C THR A 183 -6.57 16.88 -15.08
N TYR A 184 -5.60 17.80 -15.04
CA TYR A 184 -5.52 18.94 -15.98
C TYR A 184 -4.60 18.74 -17.19
N PRO A 185 -3.44 18.05 -17.10
CA PRO A 185 -2.55 17.84 -18.23
C PRO A 185 -2.57 16.40 -18.75
N ALA A 186 -2.37 16.24 -20.07
CA ALA A 186 -2.08 14.95 -20.65
C ALA A 186 -0.75 14.41 -20.09
N PRO A 187 -0.69 13.13 -19.69
CA PRO A 187 0.50 12.58 -19.08
C PRO A 187 1.67 12.52 -20.07
N SER A 188 2.90 12.44 -19.53
CA SER A 188 4.07 12.13 -20.34
C SER A 188 3.96 10.73 -20.95
N THR A 189 4.68 10.45 -22.04
CA THR A 189 4.73 9.11 -22.67
C THR A 189 5.37 8.01 -21.80
N LYS A 190 5.95 8.42 -20.66
CA LYS A 190 6.49 7.61 -19.57
C LYS A 190 6.44 8.48 -18.32
N SER A 191 5.68 8.06 -17.33
CA SER A 191 5.54 8.74 -16.06
C SER A 191 6.58 8.23 -15.06
N THR A 192 6.91 9.04 -14.07
CA THR A 192 7.67 8.60 -12.91
C THR A 192 6.93 7.50 -12.13
N PHE A 193 5.59 7.48 -12.15
CA PHE A 193 4.80 6.43 -11.50
C PHE A 193 5.10 5.03 -12.06
N ASP A 194 5.56 4.94 -13.32
CA ASP A 194 5.99 3.70 -13.96
C ASP A 194 7.26 3.09 -13.34
N LEU A 195 8.10 3.93 -12.72
CA LEU A 195 9.47 3.59 -12.34
C LEU A 195 9.68 3.44 -10.83
N LEU A 196 8.71 3.88 -10.02
CA LEU A 196 8.80 3.84 -8.54
C LEU A 196 8.05 2.67 -7.89
N GLY A 197 7.26 1.89 -8.66
CA GLY A 197 6.75 0.56 -8.24
C GLY A 197 5.96 0.54 -6.91
N GLN A 198 6.16 -0.52 -6.11
CA GLN A 198 5.46 -0.77 -4.84
C GLN A 198 5.61 0.35 -3.79
N LEU A 199 6.66 1.16 -3.87
CA LEU A 199 7.03 2.15 -2.85
C LEU A 199 6.14 3.38 -2.86
N ILE A 200 5.62 3.73 -4.04
CA ILE A 200 4.60 4.75 -4.16
C ILE A 200 3.44 4.35 -3.26
N THR A 201 2.92 3.14 -3.42
CA THR A 201 1.76 2.64 -2.69
C THR A 201 2.03 2.33 -1.21
N SER A 202 3.20 1.80 -0.83
CA SER A 202 3.49 1.42 0.57
C SER A 202 3.67 2.62 1.51
N SER A 203 4.17 3.76 1.01
CA SER A 203 4.33 5.00 1.81
C SER A 203 3.01 5.58 2.33
N ARG A 204 1.86 5.12 1.82
CA ARG A 204 0.53 5.52 2.30
C ARG A 204 -0.05 4.62 3.38
N GLN A 205 0.48 3.40 3.55
CA GLN A 205 -0.07 2.44 4.50
C GLN A 205 0.28 2.72 5.96
N HIS A 206 1.44 3.34 6.18
CA HIS A 206 1.84 3.83 7.48
C HIS A 206 1.76 5.34 7.43
N PRO A 207 1.14 6.03 8.40
CA PRO A 207 1.31 7.47 8.54
C PRO A 207 2.81 7.75 8.44
N SER A 208 3.23 8.48 7.41
CA SER A 208 4.59 9.01 7.42
C SER A 208 4.57 10.05 8.53
N MET A 209 5.01 9.65 9.73
CA MET A 209 4.98 10.47 10.94
C MET A 209 5.68 11.82 10.70
N ASP A 210 6.64 11.86 9.79
CA ASP A 210 7.48 13.03 9.54
C ASP A 210 6.93 14.00 8.47
N PHE A 211 6.01 13.57 7.59
CA PHE A 211 5.81 14.25 6.30
C PHE A 211 4.36 14.35 5.79
N GLN A 212 3.37 14.01 6.62
CA GLN A 212 1.96 14.04 6.25
C GLN A 212 1.34 15.44 6.41
N HIS A 213 0.94 16.09 5.30
CA HIS A 213 0.24 17.38 5.36
C HIS A 213 -1.29 17.30 5.32
N SER A 214 -1.86 16.33 4.59
CA SER A 214 -3.31 16.06 4.66
C SER A 214 -3.57 14.98 5.71
N SER A 215 -4.61 15.19 6.53
CA SER A 215 -5.01 14.24 7.58
C SER A 215 -5.40 12.88 6.99
N ASP A 216 -5.27 11.81 7.78
CA ASP A 216 -5.75 10.47 7.41
C ASP A 216 -7.28 10.36 7.57
N SER A 217 -8.03 11.19 6.85
CA SER A 217 -9.50 11.21 6.89
C SER A 217 -10.11 10.29 5.82
N ALA A 218 -11.32 9.79 6.06
CA ALA A 218 -12.09 9.04 5.06
C ALA A 218 -12.27 9.83 3.74
N GLU A 219 -12.47 11.15 3.82
CA GLU A 219 -12.57 12.02 2.66
C GLU A 219 -11.28 12.03 1.82
N ASN A 220 -10.12 12.18 2.47
CA ASN A 220 -8.83 12.17 1.79
C ASN A 220 -8.54 10.80 1.18
N LYS A 221 -8.90 9.70 1.85
CA LYS A 221 -8.81 8.33 1.30
C LYS A 221 -9.69 8.14 0.06
N LEU A 222 -10.90 8.71 0.03
CA LEU A 222 -11.75 8.71 -1.17
C LEU A 222 -11.13 9.51 -2.32
N ILE A 223 -10.53 10.66 -2.02
CA ILE A 223 -9.79 11.45 -3.02
C ILE A 223 -8.63 10.63 -3.59
N GLU A 224 -7.90 9.90 -2.74
CA GLU A 224 -6.82 9.01 -3.18
C GLU A 224 -7.33 7.88 -4.08
N ILE A 225 -8.44 7.22 -3.71
CA ILE A 225 -9.07 6.19 -4.54
C ILE A 225 -9.44 6.78 -5.91
N ARG A 226 -10.00 7.99 -5.95
CA ARG A 226 -10.32 8.69 -7.21
C ARG A 226 -9.07 8.98 -8.03
N ILE A 227 -8.00 9.47 -7.40
CA ILE A 227 -6.72 9.75 -8.06
C ILE A 227 -6.17 8.47 -8.68
N TRP A 228 -6.07 7.38 -7.92
CA TRP A 228 -5.55 6.12 -8.42
C TRP A 228 -6.42 5.52 -9.52
N THR A 229 -7.75 5.55 -9.34
CA THR A 229 -8.70 5.17 -10.39
C THR A 229 -8.45 5.98 -11.66
N THR A 230 -8.26 7.29 -11.54
CA THR A 230 -7.97 8.18 -12.68
C THR A 230 -6.63 7.85 -13.32
N LEU A 231 -5.57 7.64 -12.54
CA LEU A 231 -4.22 7.31 -13.04
C LEU A 231 -4.22 5.97 -13.80
N LEU A 232 -4.99 4.99 -13.34
CA LEU A 232 -5.10 3.66 -13.96
C LEU A 232 -6.00 3.66 -15.20
N GLN A 233 -7.03 4.52 -15.22
CA GLN A 233 -7.92 4.69 -16.38
C GLN A 233 -7.32 5.59 -17.47
N ALA A 234 -6.59 6.62 -17.08
CA ALA A 234 -5.94 7.52 -18.00
C ALA A 234 -4.84 6.73 -18.74
N SER A 235 -5.04 6.57 -20.04
CA SER A 235 -4.17 5.80 -20.95
C SER A 235 -2.81 6.49 -21.17
N GLY A 236 -2.06 6.72 -20.10
CA GLY A 236 -0.74 7.34 -20.16
C GLY A 236 -0.11 7.75 -18.83
N TRP A 237 -0.72 7.58 -17.65
CA TRP A 237 0.04 7.79 -16.40
C TRP A 237 0.76 6.52 -15.96
N ILE A 238 0.19 5.35 -16.22
CA ILE A 238 0.81 4.05 -15.96
C ILE A 238 0.86 3.28 -17.29
N HIS A 239 2.06 2.97 -17.76
CA HIS A 239 2.35 2.41 -19.08
C HIS A 239 2.82 0.96 -19.06
N TYR A 240 3.30 0.45 -17.91
CA TYR A 240 3.76 -0.93 -17.83
C TYR A 240 2.59 -1.91 -17.65
N PRO A 241 2.65 -3.10 -18.29
CA PRO A 241 1.68 -4.15 -18.03
C PRO A 241 1.77 -4.55 -16.55
N MET A 242 0.67 -4.38 -15.83
CA MET A 242 0.55 -4.71 -14.40
C MET A 242 0.72 -6.20 -14.10
N THR A 243 0.87 -7.04 -15.12
CA THR A 243 0.87 -8.51 -15.03
C THR A 243 2.25 -9.13 -14.84
N ASN A 244 3.36 -8.38 -14.94
CA ASN A 244 4.72 -8.92 -14.83
C ASN A 244 5.65 -8.00 -14.01
N SER A 245 5.91 -8.34 -12.74
CA SER A 245 7.22 -8.27 -12.06
C SER A 245 7.10 -8.16 -10.54
N SER A 246 8.10 -8.69 -9.86
CA SER A 246 8.35 -8.65 -8.41
C SER A 246 8.58 -7.24 -7.81
N GLU A 247 8.46 -6.18 -8.61
CA GLU A 247 8.72 -4.78 -8.20
C GLU A 247 7.56 -3.82 -8.54
N SER A 248 6.42 -4.37 -8.99
CA SER A 248 5.33 -3.59 -9.57
C SER A 248 4.41 -2.93 -8.53
N LEU A 249 3.77 -1.82 -8.93
CA LEU A 249 2.58 -1.22 -8.28
C LEU A 249 1.55 -2.28 -7.85
N TYR A 250 1.57 -3.45 -8.50
CA TYR A 250 0.70 -4.58 -8.24
C TYR A 250 0.62 -5.01 -6.78
N TYR A 251 1.71 -4.95 -6.03
CA TYR A 251 1.67 -5.40 -4.64
C TYR A 251 1.02 -4.40 -3.68
N GLY A 252 1.05 -3.10 -4.01
CA GLY A 252 0.52 -2.07 -3.14
C GLY A 252 -0.85 -1.51 -3.54
N LEU A 253 -1.28 -1.69 -4.79
CA LEU A 253 -2.64 -1.34 -5.22
C LEU A 253 -3.76 -2.08 -4.46
N PRO A 254 -3.64 -3.37 -4.10
CA PRO A 254 -4.60 -4.04 -3.25
C PRO A 254 -4.74 -3.41 -1.86
N LEU A 255 -3.75 -2.62 -1.44
CA LEU A 255 -3.75 -1.95 -0.14
C LEU A 255 -4.64 -0.69 -0.17
N LEU A 256 -4.94 -0.15 -1.37
CA LEU A 256 -6.01 0.84 -1.58
C LEU A 256 -7.40 0.26 -1.37
N MET A 257 -7.55 -1.06 -1.53
CA MET A 257 -8.77 -1.79 -1.15
C MET A 257 -8.77 -2.16 0.34
N GLY A 258 -7.60 -2.07 0.98
CA GLY A 258 -7.32 -2.43 2.36
C GLY A 258 -7.14 -1.22 3.27
N PHE A 259 -7.88 -0.12 3.08
CA PHE A 259 -8.09 0.91 4.11
C PHE A 259 -8.84 0.27 5.28
N GLN A 260 -8.08 -0.48 6.05
CA GLN A 260 -8.46 -1.67 6.81
C GLN A 260 -9.34 -1.41 8.02
N ARG A 261 -9.92 -0.21 8.16
CA ARG A 261 -10.63 0.20 9.38
C ARG A 261 -11.89 1.02 9.14
N GLU A 262 -12.20 1.36 7.89
CA GLU A 262 -13.36 2.21 7.56
C GLU A 262 -14.43 1.44 6.78
N PRO A 263 -15.43 0.85 7.45
CA PRO A 263 -16.55 0.16 6.81
C PRO A 263 -17.28 1.01 5.77
N GLU A 264 -17.36 2.32 5.98
CA GLU A 264 -18.00 3.31 5.11
C GLU A 264 -17.30 3.45 3.76
N LEU A 265 -15.98 3.28 3.70
CA LEU A 265 -15.24 3.37 2.44
C LEU A 265 -15.55 2.19 1.51
N ARG A 266 -15.69 0.97 2.07
CA ARG A 266 -16.07 -0.23 1.30
C ARG A 266 -17.41 -0.07 0.59
N ALA A 267 -18.32 0.75 1.13
CA ALA A 267 -19.64 1.01 0.56
C ALA A 267 -19.64 2.14 -0.48
N SER A 268 -18.50 2.80 -0.70
CA SER A 268 -18.43 3.94 -1.61
C SER A 268 -18.44 3.49 -3.07
N SER A 269 -19.07 4.30 -3.92
CA SER A 269 -19.02 4.10 -5.39
C SER A 269 -17.61 4.24 -5.96
N GLU A 270 -16.69 4.91 -5.26
CA GLU A 270 -15.30 5.04 -5.71
C GLU A 270 -14.53 3.72 -5.58
N VAL A 271 -14.79 2.93 -4.53
CA VAL A 271 -14.21 1.59 -4.38
C VAL A 271 -14.74 0.66 -5.47
N GLU A 272 -16.02 0.73 -5.82
CA GLU A 272 -16.57 -0.05 -6.93
C GLU A 272 -15.91 0.30 -8.28
N LYS A 273 -15.72 1.60 -8.57
CA LYS A 273 -15.00 2.03 -9.77
C LYS A 273 -13.56 1.51 -9.77
N LEU A 274 -12.88 1.55 -8.64
CA LEU A 274 -11.53 1.01 -8.51
C LEU A 274 -11.49 -0.50 -8.80
N CYS A 275 -12.43 -1.27 -8.24
CA CYS A 275 -12.59 -2.70 -8.54
C CYS A 275 -12.78 -2.96 -10.03
N ALA A 276 -13.66 -2.18 -10.68
CA ALA A 276 -13.94 -2.30 -12.10
C ALA A 276 -12.68 -2.05 -12.95
N VAL A 277 -11.89 -1.05 -12.60
CA VAL A 277 -10.63 -0.72 -13.28
C VAL A 277 -9.60 -1.82 -13.09
N PHE A 278 -9.38 -2.26 -11.85
CA PHE A 278 -8.48 -3.36 -11.53
C PHE A 278 -8.85 -4.63 -12.32
N SER A 279 -10.11 -5.04 -12.27
CA SER A 279 -10.58 -6.20 -13.04
C SER A 279 -10.39 -6.01 -14.54
N GLY A 280 -10.72 -4.83 -15.08
CA GLY A 280 -10.57 -4.49 -16.49
C GLY A 280 -9.13 -4.55 -17.02
N ILE A 281 -8.13 -4.24 -16.17
CA ILE A 281 -6.71 -4.35 -16.52
C ILE A 281 -6.12 -5.75 -16.25
N GLY A 282 -6.95 -6.73 -15.87
CA GLY A 282 -6.52 -8.10 -15.56
C GLY A 282 -5.85 -8.25 -14.21
N PHE A 283 -6.11 -7.33 -13.28
CA PHE A 283 -5.60 -7.41 -11.91
C PHE A 283 -6.28 -8.55 -11.16
N VAL A 284 -5.51 -9.35 -10.42
CA VAL A 284 -6.04 -10.45 -9.59
C VAL A 284 -5.76 -10.18 -8.12
N LEU A 285 -6.82 -9.99 -7.34
CA LEU A 285 -6.71 -9.81 -5.90
C LEU A 285 -6.18 -11.10 -5.24
N SER A 286 -5.28 -10.94 -4.27
CA SER A 286 -4.88 -12.05 -3.42
C SER A 286 -6.00 -12.41 -2.46
N VAL A 287 -6.01 -13.67 -2.03
CA VAL A 287 -7.00 -14.20 -1.08
C VAL A 287 -7.01 -13.41 0.24
N ASN A 288 -5.85 -12.93 0.69
CA ASN A 288 -5.74 -12.08 1.87
C ASN A 288 -6.51 -10.77 1.71
N VAL A 289 -6.40 -10.12 0.55
CA VAL A 289 -7.08 -8.84 0.30
C VAL A 289 -8.59 -9.04 0.20
N ILE A 290 -9.03 -10.11 -0.45
CA ILE A 290 -10.45 -10.50 -0.49
C ILE A 290 -10.96 -10.76 0.94
N SER A 291 -10.22 -11.52 1.76
CA SER A 291 -10.58 -11.80 3.15
C SER A 291 -10.74 -10.53 3.97
N ILE A 292 -9.78 -9.60 3.86
CA ILE A 292 -9.81 -8.28 4.51
C ILE A 292 -11.03 -7.47 4.07
N PHE A 293 -11.34 -7.48 2.77
CA PHE A 293 -12.48 -6.75 2.24
C PHE A 293 -13.80 -7.30 2.80
N LEU A 294 -13.95 -8.62 2.86
CA LEU A 294 -15.14 -9.26 3.42
C LEU A 294 -15.27 -9.00 4.93
N SER A 295 -14.16 -9.08 5.66
CA SER A 295 -14.13 -9.01 7.12
C SER A 295 -12.97 -8.14 7.60
N ILE A 296 -13.27 -6.87 7.92
CA ILE A 296 -12.31 -6.02 8.60
C ILE A 296 -12.09 -6.60 10.00
N LYS A 297 -10.83 -6.81 10.39
CA LYS A 297 -10.47 -7.29 11.73
C LYS A 297 -9.79 -6.14 12.46
N ASP A 298 -10.25 -5.82 13.66
CA ASP A 298 -9.53 -4.90 14.52
C ASP A 298 -8.25 -5.57 15.06
N GLY A 299 -7.13 -4.86 15.04
CA GLY A 299 -5.82 -5.37 15.47
C GLY A 299 -5.00 -6.13 14.41
N SER A 300 -3.67 -6.19 14.63
CA SER A 300 -2.70 -6.89 13.76
C SER A 300 -2.68 -8.40 13.96
N SER A 301 -3.48 -8.91 14.89
CA SER A 301 -3.44 -10.30 15.31
C SER A 301 -4.50 -11.12 14.58
N TRP A 302 -4.11 -12.28 14.08
CA TRP A 302 -5.03 -13.28 13.50
C TRP A 302 -5.93 -13.93 14.57
N HIS A 303 -6.09 -13.31 15.75
CA HIS A 303 -7.06 -13.69 16.76
C HIS A 303 -8.41 -13.13 16.34
N PHE A 304 -9.20 -13.95 15.66
CA PHE A 304 -10.49 -13.60 15.09
C PHE A 304 -11.61 -13.32 16.13
N GLN A 305 -11.28 -13.08 17.40
CA GLN A 305 -12.25 -13.07 18.50
C GLN A 305 -12.83 -11.68 18.82
N GLU A 306 -12.20 -10.59 18.40
CA GLU A 306 -12.69 -9.23 18.67
C GLU A 306 -12.64 -8.35 17.40
N GLY A 307 -13.64 -7.49 17.23
CA GLY A 307 -13.62 -6.41 16.23
C GLY A 307 -13.80 -6.82 14.76
N ILE A 308 -14.56 -7.89 14.46
CA ILE A 308 -14.91 -8.21 13.07
C ILE A 308 -16.03 -7.27 12.59
N VAL A 309 -15.75 -6.47 11.56
CA VAL A 309 -16.77 -5.70 10.86
C VAL A 309 -17.10 -6.34 9.50
N PRO A 310 -18.24 -7.04 9.39
CA PRO A 310 -18.62 -7.73 8.16
C PRO A 310 -18.92 -6.73 7.03
N CYS A 311 -18.76 -7.16 5.78
CA CYS A 311 -19.30 -6.45 4.63
C CYS A 311 -20.79 -6.76 4.45
N SER A 312 -21.51 -5.95 3.68
CA SER A 312 -22.87 -6.28 3.23
C SER A 312 -22.86 -7.27 2.07
N LEU A 313 -24.00 -7.92 1.82
CA LEU A 313 -24.19 -8.79 0.66
C LEU A 313 -23.94 -8.06 -0.67
N ALA A 314 -24.36 -6.79 -0.78
CA ALA A 314 -24.12 -5.99 -1.97
C ALA A 314 -22.61 -5.80 -2.22
N GLN A 315 -21.83 -5.54 -1.16
CA GLN A 315 -20.38 -5.41 -1.24
C GLN A 315 -19.69 -6.72 -1.62
N ALA A 316 -20.10 -7.85 -1.04
CA ALA A 316 -19.58 -9.16 -1.40
C ALA A 316 -19.89 -9.52 -2.86
N THR A 317 -21.13 -9.26 -3.31
CA THR A 317 -21.57 -9.48 -4.69
C THR A 317 -20.75 -8.65 -5.68
N MET A 318 -20.57 -7.36 -5.38
CA MET A 318 -19.73 -6.46 -6.17
C MET A 318 -18.30 -7.02 -6.27
N LEU A 319 -17.68 -7.37 -5.14
CA LEU A 319 -16.32 -7.89 -5.10
C LEU A 319 -16.16 -9.14 -5.99
N PHE A 320 -17.03 -10.14 -5.82
CA PHE A 320 -16.93 -11.38 -6.57
C PHE A 320 -17.32 -11.25 -8.05
N SER A 321 -18.10 -10.23 -8.43
CA SER A 321 -18.38 -9.94 -9.84
C SER A 321 -17.13 -9.46 -10.59
N TYR A 322 -16.23 -8.75 -9.91
CA TYR A 322 -14.98 -8.25 -10.48
C TYR A 322 -13.81 -9.21 -10.28
N PHE A 323 -13.79 -9.95 -9.16
CA PHE A 323 -12.69 -10.84 -8.78
C PHE A 323 -13.22 -12.23 -8.38
N PRO A 324 -13.73 -13.02 -9.34
CA PRO A 324 -14.15 -14.37 -9.06
C PRO A 324 -12.97 -15.23 -8.61
N LEU A 325 -13.17 -16.09 -7.61
CA LEU A 325 -12.09 -16.93 -7.07
C LEU A 325 -11.54 -17.92 -8.11
N SER A 326 -12.30 -18.23 -9.17
CA SER A 326 -11.83 -19.03 -10.30
C SER A 326 -10.64 -18.40 -11.03
N VAL A 327 -10.59 -17.06 -11.12
CA VAL A 327 -9.46 -16.33 -11.71
C VAL A 327 -8.27 -16.34 -10.76
N VAL A 328 -8.51 -16.20 -9.45
CA VAL A 328 -7.47 -16.33 -8.42
C VAL A 328 -6.84 -17.73 -8.46
N ALA A 329 -7.67 -18.77 -8.54
CA ALA A 329 -7.25 -20.16 -8.64
C ALA A 329 -6.50 -20.47 -9.95
N ALA A 330 -6.89 -19.86 -11.08
CA ALA A 330 -6.22 -20.06 -12.37
C ALA A 330 -4.77 -19.56 -12.38
N ASN A 331 -4.44 -18.58 -11.53
CA ASN A 331 -3.06 -18.09 -11.37
C ASN A 331 -2.17 -19.06 -10.56
N ASN A 332 -2.75 -20.04 -9.88
CA ASN A 332 -1.98 -21.08 -9.18
C ASN A 332 -1.67 -22.24 -10.13
N ALA A 333 -0.52 -22.89 -9.94
CA ALA A 333 -0.02 -23.93 -10.84
C ALA A 333 -0.96 -25.15 -11.02
N ASN A 334 -1.88 -25.37 -10.07
CA ASN A 334 -2.84 -26.48 -10.09
C ASN A 334 -4.27 -26.05 -10.48
N GLY A 335 -4.49 -24.78 -10.85
CA GLY A 335 -5.81 -24.24 -11.17
C GLY A 335 -6.78 -24.25 -9.98
N ARG A 336 -6.26 -24.29 -8.75
CA ARG A 336 -7.04 -24.32 -7.50
C ARG A 336 -6.53 -23.24 -6.56
N LEU A 337 -7.34 -22.88 -5.57
CA LEU A 337 -6.85 -22.07 -4.46
C LEU A 337 -5.67 -22.77 -3.78
N GLY A 338 -4.72 -21.96 -3.31
CA GLY A 338 -3.54 -22.44 -2.60
C GLY A 338 -3.94 -23.09 -1.27
N ARG A 339 -3.01 -23.85 -0.69
CA ARG A 339 -3.24 -24.45 0.62
C ARG A 339 -3.47 -23.36 1.67
N GLY A 340 -4.58 -23.42 2.41
CA GLY A 340 -4.95 -22.46 3.44
C GLY A 340 -5.70 -21.23 2.93
N ASP A 341 -5.84 -21.06 1.62
CA ASP A 341 -6.57 -19.94 1.03
C ASP A 341 -8.07 -20.02 1.34
N SER A 342 -8.66 -21.21 1.25
CA SER A 342 -10.09 -21.39 1.53
C SER A 342 -10.39 -21.10 3.00
N ALA A 343 -9.51 -21.52 3.91
CA ALA A 343 -9.62 -21.22 5.33
C ALA A 343 -9.46 -19.72 5.62
N THR A 344 -8.58 -19.02 4.89
CA THR A 344 -8.37 -17.57 5.02
C THR A 344 -9.62 -16.77 4.70
N LEU A 345 -10.47 -17.27 3.79
CA LEU A 345 -11.74 -16.64 3.43
C LEU A 345 -12.89 -17.07 4.34
N THR A 346 -13.00 -18.37 4.64
CA THR A 346 -14.18 -18.93 5.32
C THR A 346 -14.17 -18.66 6.82
N LEU A 347 -13.03 -18.78 7.51
CA LEU A 347 -12.97 -18.63 8.97
C LEU A 347 -13.43 -17.25 9.48
N PRO A 348 -13.02 -16.11 8.89
CA PRO A 348 -13.58 -14.81 9.29
C PRO A 348 -15.11 -14.73 9.15
N VAL A 349 -15.67 -15.27 8.07
CA VAL A 349 -17.12 -15.23 7.80
C VAL A 349 -17.89 -16.09 8.79
N THR A 350 -17.33 -17.24 9.20
CA THR A 350 -17.90 -18.08 10.26
C THR A 350 -18.02 -17.36 11.61
N LEU A 351 -17.25 -16.29 11.82
CA LEU A 351 -17.22 -15.54 13.07
C LEU A 351 -18.07 -14.27 13.05
N TRP A 352 -18.73 -13.97 11.94
CA TRP A 352 -19.73 -12.89 11.88
C TRP A 352 -20.84 -13.13 12.91
N ASP A 353 -21.47 -12.04 13.36
CA ASP A 353 -22.63 -12.10 14.25
C ASP A 353 -23.70 -13.05 13.68
N GLU A 354 -24.32 -13.86 14.54
CA GLU A 354 -25.31 -14.84 14.12
C GLU A 354 -26.58 -14.20 13.57
N GLU A 355 -26.88 -12.99 14.04
CA GLU A 355 -28.00 -12.17 13.59
C GLU A 355 -27.71 -11.46 12.25
N ASN A 356 -26.48 -11.52 11.73
CA ASN A 356 -26.16 -10.94 10.43
C ASN A 356 -26.80 -11.79 9.31
N PRO A 357 -27.79 -11.25 8.55
CA PRO A 357 -28.51 -12.01 7.54
C PRO A 357 -27.65 -12.39 6.33
N ASP A 358 -26.55 -11.66 6.09
CA ASP A 358 -25.70 -11.84 4.92
C ASP A 358 -24.68 -12.96 5.11
N ARG A 359 -24.36 -13.36 6.35
CA ARG A 359 -23.25 -14.29 6.65
C ARG A 359 -23.36 -15.64 5.94
N LEU A 360 -24.56 -16.22 5.90
CA LEU A 360 -24.81 -17.51 5.27
C LEU A 360 -24.77 -17.39 3.74
N VAL A 361 -25.24 -16.26 3.21
CA VAL A 361 -25.22 -15.99 1.77
C VAL A 361 -23.79 -15.80 1.30
N VAL A 362 -22.99 -14.98 2.00
CA VAL A 362 -21.57 -14.76 1.69
C VAL A 362 -20.76 -16.05 1.85
N MET A 363 -21.00 -16.84 2.89
CA MET A 363 -20.37 -18.16 3.02
C MET A 363 -20.73 -19.08 1.84
N ARG A 364 -22.01 -19.14 1.45
CA ARG A 364 -22.45 -19.93 0.28
C ARG A 364 -21.74 -19.48 -0.99
N MET A 365 -21.63 -18.17 -1.24
CA MET A 365 -20.90 -17.64 -2.40
C MET A 365 -19.43 -18.05 -2.44
N LEU A 366 -18.77 -18.11 -1.27
CA LEU A 366 -17.39 -18.62 -1.17
C LEU A 366 -17.30 -20.10 -1.54
N LEU A 367 -18.20 -20.92 -0.98
CA LEU A 367 -18.23 -22.36 -1.21
C LEU A 367 -18.58 -22.71 -2.67
N GLU A 368 -19.56 -22.02 -3.27
CA GLU A 368 -19.94 -22.17 -4.68
C GLU A 368 -18.80 -21.78 -5.64
N GLN A 369 -17.93 -20.87 -5.22
CA GLN A 369 -16.72 -20.49 -5.97
C GLN A 369 -15.53 -21.43 -5.74
N GLY A 370 -15.73 -22.55 -5.04
CA GLY A 370 -14.74 -23.62 -4.91
C GLY A 370 -13.85 -23.53 -3.68
N CYS A 371 -14.21 -22.73 -2.66
CA CYS A 371 -13.56 -22.82 -1.35
C CYS A 371 -13.79 -24.22 -0.75
N ASP A 372 -12.71 -24.87 -0.30
CA ASP A 372 -12.80 -26.16 0.41
C ASP A 372 -13.14 -25.92 1.89
N PRO A 373 -14.31 -26.37 2.39
CA PRO A 373 -14.69 -26.18 3.79
C PRO A 373 -13.83 -26.99 4.78
N ASN A 374 -13.00 -27.90 4.27
CA ASN A 374 -12.08 -28.73 5.06
C ASN A 374 -10.68 -28.13 5.18
N ASP A 375 -10.41 -27.05 4.46
CA ASP A 375 -9.12 -26.39 4.48
C ASP A 375 -8.84 -25.77 5.85
N LYS A 376 -7.55 -25.58 6.13
CA LYS A 376 -7.05 -25.00 7.38
C LYS A 376 -5.99 -23.97 7.05
N ILE A 377 -5.89 -22.91 7.83
CA ILE A 377 -4.87 -21.88 7.59
C ILE A 377 -3.50 -22.56 7.57
N PHE A 378 -2.78 -22.33 6.48
CA PHE A 378 -1.45 -22.87 6.29
C PHE A 378 -0.43 -21.74 6.36
N ASN A 379 0.21 -21.57 7.51
CA ASN A 379 1.27 -20.56 7.65
C ASN A 379 2.63 -21.10 7.18
N GLY A 380 2.74 -21.54 5.92
CA GLY A 380 4.03 -21.76 5.24
C GLY A 380 5.09 -22.65 5.93
N GLY A 381 4.72 -23.47 6.91
CA GLY A 381 5.67 -24.25 7.74
C GLY A 381 6.08 -23.60 9.07
N TRP A 382 5.67 -22.37 9.35
CA TRP A 382 5.90 -21.64 10.61
C TRP A 382 4.80 -21.92 11.65
N THR A 383 4.51 -23.20 11.90
CA THR A 383 3.44 -23.63 12.82
C THR A 383 3.66 -23.23 14.28
N GLN A 384 4.89 -22.84 14.64
CA GLN A 384 5.28 -22.47 16.00
C GLN A 384 4.72 -21.12 16.49
N HIS A 385 4.18 -20.30 15.59
CA HIS A 385 3.54 -19.02 15.92
C HIS A 385 2.02 -19.04 15.67
N MET A 386 1.45 -20.21 15.42
CA MET A 386 0.01 -20.33 15.16
C MET A 386 -0.79 -20.37 16.47
N THR A 387 -1.86 -19.57 16.53
CA THR A 387 -2.83 -19.59 17.62
C THR A 387 -3.72 -20.83 17.48
N ALA A 388 -4.37 -21.27 18.56
CA ALA A 388 -5.25 -22.44 18.53
C ALA A 388 -6.28 -22.34 17.37
N GLY A 389 -6.92 -21.18 17.19
CA GLY A 389 -7.92 -20.99 16.11
C GLY A 389 -7.40 -21.19 14.67
N GLN A 390 -6.09 -21.15 14.42
CA GLN A 390 -5.53 -21.24 13.06
C GLN A 390 -5.37 -22.68 12.54
N ARG A 391 -5.58 -23.71 13.38
CA ARG A 391 -5.54 -25.14 12.95
C ARG A 391 -6.93 -25.74 12.78
N ASP A 392 -7.95 -24.89 12.85
CA ASP A 392 -9.35 -25.26 12.83
C ASP A 392 -9.93 -25.12 11.42
N THR A 393 -10.98 -25.90 11.15
CA THR A 393 -11.83 -25.70 9.97
C THR A 393 -13.00 -24.79 10.34
N ALA A 394 -13.70 -24.24 9.34
CA ALA A 394 -14.94 -23.49 9.57
C ALA A 394 -15.97 -24.29 10.38
N LEU A 395 -16.01 -25.63 10.19
CA LEU A 395 -16.92 -26.50 10.93
C LEU A 395 -16.59 -26.58 12.43
N HIS A 396 -15.30 -26.50 12.83
CA HIS A 396 -14.93 -26.45 14.25
C HIS A 396 -15.48 -25.20 14.92
N LEU A 397 -15.31 -24.04 14.30
CA LEU A 397 -15.76 -22.76 14.84
C LEU A 397 -17.29 -22.67 14.89
N ALA A 398 -17.99 -23.11 13.84
CA ALA A 398 -19.45 -23.14 13.83
C ALA A 398 -20.00 -24.09 14.93
N ALA A 399 -19.35 -25.24 15.12
CA ALA A 399 -19.73 -26.21 16.15
C ALA A 399 -19.51 -25.70 17.58
N GLU A 400 -18.36 -25.05 17.81
CA GLU A 400 -18.00 -24.40 19.07
C GLU A 400 -19.00 -23.33 19.49
N ARG A 401 -19.49 -22.54 18.52
CA ARG A 401 -20.49 -21.48 18.74
C ARG A 401 -21.93 -21.98 18.86
N GLY A 402 -22.19 -23.22 18.46
CA GLY A 402 -23.53 -23.77 18.40
C GLY A 402 -24.35 -23.30 17.19
N ASP A 403 -23.68 -22.79 16.15
CA ASP A 403 -24.28 -22.15 14.99
C ASP A 403 -24.85 -23.19 14.00
N GLY A 404 -26.06 -23.66 14.29
CA GLY A 404 -26.76 -24.69 13.52
C GLY A 404 -26.87 -24.39 12.02
N PRO A 405 -27.33 -23.20 11.59
CA PRO A 405 -27.42 -22.85 10.18
C PRO A 405 -26.08 -22.88 9.44
N MET A 406 -25.00 -22.40 10.06
CA MET A 406 -23.66 -22.45 9.45
C MET A 406 -23.13 -23.89 9.40
N VAL A 407 -23.37 -24.70 10.44
CA VAL A 407 -23.05 -26.14 10.43
C VAL A 407 -23.75 -26.85 9.28
N ASP A 408 -25.06 -26.62 9.11
CA ASP A 408 -25.84 -27.22 8.03
C ASP A 408 -25.27 -26.86 6.66
N LEU A 409 -24.98 -25.57 6.45
CA LEU A 409 -24.39 -25.08 5.20
C LEU A 409 -23.02 -25.70 4.93
N LEU A 410 -22.14 -25.78 5.91
CA LEU A 410 -20.81 -26.36 5.72
C LEU A 410 -20.90 -27.87 5.40
N LEU A 411 -21.77 -28.61 6.09
CA LEU A 411 -22.01 -30.03 5.81
C LEU A 411 -22.63 -30.26 4.41
N GLU A 412 -23.54 -29.39 3.97
CA GLU A 412 -24.12 -29.38 2.61
C GLU A 412 -23.01 -29.36 1.54
N PHE A 413 -21.94 -28.59 1.78
CA PHE A 413 -20.78 -28.46 0.89
C PHE A 413 -19.63 -29.45 1.20
N GLY A 414 -19.90 -30.52 1.97
CA GLY A 414 -18.94 -31.60 2.18
C GLY A 414 -17.89 -31.34 3.26
N ALA A 415 -18.19 -30.46 4.24
CA ALA A 415 -17.37 -30.36 5.44
C ALA A 415 -17.33 -31.68 6.20
N ARG A 416 -16.15 -32.06 6.65
CA ARG A 416 -15.88 -33.32 7.34
C ARG A 416 -15.90 -33.14 8.86
N GLY A 417 -16.78 -33.87 9.52
CA GLY A 417 -16.88 -33.91 10.99
C GLY A 417 -15.78 -34.70 11.71
N ASP A 418 -14.90 -35.40 10.98
CA ASP A 418 -13.85 -36.27 11.53
C ASP A 418 -12.46 -35.59 11.60
N LEU A 419 -12.33 -34.37 11.08
CA LEU A 419 -11.06 -33.65 11.08
C LEU A 419 -10.70 -33.19 12.49
N THR A 420 -9.41 -33.29 12.84
CA THR A 420 -8.89 -32.85 14.13
C THR A 420 -8.42 -31.40 14.08
N GLY A 421 -8.97 -30.53 14.92
CA GLY A 421 -8.58 -29.13 15.06
C GLY A 421 -7.27 -28.95 15.82
N SER A 422 -7.15 -27.79 16.47
CA SER A 422 -5.94 -27.35 17.16
C SER A 422 -5.59 -28.08 18.46
N GLY A 423 -6.60 -28.63 19.15
CA GLY A 423 -6.45 -29.39 20.39
C GLY A 423 -5.81 -30.76 20.22
N GLY A 424 -5.51 -31.16 18.98
CA GLY A 424 -4.86 -32.43 18.67
C GLY A 424 -5.86 -33.59 18.52
N VAL A 425 -5.42 -34.81 18.83
CA VAL A 425 -6.21 -36.02 18.63
C VAL A 425 -7.48 -35.95 19.48
N GLY A 426 -8.65 -36.11 18.83
CA GLY A 426 -9.95 -36.06 19.48
C GLY A 426 -10.60 -34.67 19.54
N ASP A 427 -9.89 -33.60 19.15
CA ASP A 427 -10.49 -32.28 18.96
C ASP A 427 -11.26 -32.22 17.63
N THR A 428 -12.40 -32.90 17.56
CA THR A 428 -13.29 -32.86 16.38
C THR A 428 -14.34 -31.75 16.55
N PRO A 429 -14.99 -31.29 15.46
CA PRO A 429 -16.09 -30.32 15.57
C PRO A 429 -17.19 -30.79 16.54
N ALA A 430 -17.57 -32.07 16.50
CA ALA A 430 -18.55 -32.62 17.42
C ALA A 430 -18.07 -32.63 18.88
N ALA A 431 -16.78 -32.90 19.12
CA ALA A 431 -16.19 -32.81 20.46
C ALA A 431 -16.24 -31.35 20.99
N ARG A 432 -15.95 -30.36 20.14
CA ARG A 432 -16.06 -28.94 20.49
C ARG A 432 -17.48 -28.52 20.81
N ALA A 433 -18.44 -28.91 19.98
CA ALA A 433 -19.85 -28.67 20.25
C ALA A 433 -20.25 -29.22 21.63
N ARG A 434 -19.81 -30.43 22.01
CA ARG A 434 -20.06 -30.98 23.36
C ARG A 434 -19.39 -30.15 24.45
N ALA A 435 -18.11 -29.83 24.29
CA ALA A 435 -17.34 -29.04 25.27
C ALA A 435 -18.00 -27.67 25.53
N HIS A 436 -18.63 -27.08 24.51
CA HIS A 436 -19.33 -25.80 24.57
C HIS A 436 -20.84 -25.91 24.82
N ARG A 437 -21.33 -27.09 25.24
CA ARG A 437 -22.73 -27.34 25.64
C ARG A 437 -23.75 -27.23 24.49
N HIS A 438 -23.35 -27.61 23.29
CA HIS A 438 -24.18 -27.72 22.08
C HIS A 438 -24.37 -29.19 21.64
N PRO A 439 -24.93 -30.09 22.47
CA PRO A 439 -25.01 -31.53 22.16
C PRO A 439 -25.86 -31.85 20.93
N ARG A 440 -26.85 -31.00 20.59
CA ARG A 440 -27.64 -31.15 19.35
C ARG A 440 -26.81 -30.91 18.10
N ILE A 441 -25.87 -29.96 18.15
CA ILE A 441 -24.94 -29.70 17.06
C ILE A 441 -23.94 -30.85 16.91
N ALA A 442 -23.44 -31.38 18.04
CA ALA A 442 -22.57 -32.55 18.00
C ALA A 442 -23.24 -33.76 17.34
N ALA A 443 -24.49 -34.07 17.71
CA ALA A 443 -25.25 -35.16 17.10
C ALA A 443 -25.45 -34.94 15.60
N ARG A 444 -25.80 -33.72 15.19
CA ARG A 444 -25.98 -33.33 13.79
C ARG A 444 -24.71 -33.48 12.93
N ILE A 445 -23.53 -33.24 13.51
CA ILE A 445 -22.25 -33.39 12.81
C ILE A 445 -21.88 -34.88 12.62
N GLU A 446 -22.31 -35.75 13.54
CA GLU A 446 -21.95 -37.17 13.53
C GLU A 446 -22.89 -38.05 12.68
N GLY A 447 -24.08 -37.54 12.34
CA GLY A 447 -25.07 -38.24 11.51
C GLY A 447 -26.43 -38.31 12.19
#